data_AF-A0A4Q9VZL9-F1
#
_entry.id   AF-A0A4Q9VZL9-F1
#
_cell.length_a   1.000
_cell.length_b   1.000
_cell.length_c   1.000
_cell.angle_alpha   90.00
_cell.angle_beta   90.00
_cell.angle_gamma   90.00
#
_symmetry.space_group_name_H-M   'P 1'
#
loop_
_entity.id
_entity.type
_entity.pdbx_description
1 polymer ?
#
loop_
_entity_poly.entity_id
_entity_poly.type
_entity_poly.pdbx_seq_one_letter_code
_entity_poly.pdbx_strand_id
1 'polypeptide(L)'
;EELSLAYSPGVAEPCKEIHEDSRKVYDYTIKANTVAVVTDGTAVLGLGNIGAEASIPVMEGKAVLFKSFAGINGVPIALDTTDTDEIVNTVKLLQPNYGGINLEDISAPRCFEIEETLKKETNIPIFHDDQHGTAI
;
A
#
# COMPACT_ATOMS: atom_id res chain seq x y z
N GLU A 1 18.54 -8.83 -26.09
CA GLU A 1 19.11 -9.59 -24.96
C GLU A 1 18.50 -9.15 -23.63
N GLU A 2 18.49 -7.85 -23.31
CA GLU A 2 17.87 -7.34 -22.08
C GLU A 2 16.35 -7.60 -21.99
N LEU A 3 15.59 -7.38 -23.07
CA LEU A 3 14.14 -7.60 -23.08
C LEU A 3 13.75 -9.08 -22.92
N SER A 4 14.55 -10.00 -23.45
CA SER A 4 14.30 -11.44 -23.32
C SER A 4 14.56 -11.97 -21.91
N LEU A 5 15.37 -11.27 -21.11
CA LEU A 5 15.60 -11.56 -19.69
C LEU A 5 14.54 -10.88 -18.81
N ALA A 6 14.25 -9.59 -19.06
CA ALA A 6 13.27 -8.82 -18.30
C ALA A 6 11.81 -9.27 -18.55
N TYR A 7 11.54 -9.91 -19.68
CA TYR A 7 10.23 -10.37 -20.07
C TYR A 7 10.33 -11.76 -20.72
N SER A 8 9.49 -12.07 -21.70
CA SER A 8 9.47 -13.38 -22.33
C SER A 8 10.76 -13.67 -23.13
N PRO A 9 11.36 -14.86 -23.00
CA PRO A 9 10.91 -15.99 -22.18
C PRO A 9 11.44 -15.98 -20.72
N GLY A 10 12.45 -15.16 -20.39
CA GLY A 10 13.18 -15.20 -19.13
C GLY A 10 12.34 -15.01 -17.86
N VAL A 11 11.28 -14.18 -17.92
CA VAL A 11 10.37 -13.91 -16.80
C VAL A 11 9.63 -15.16 -16.30
N ALA A 12 9.59 -16.24 -17.10
CA ALA A 12 8.96 -17.49 -16.68
C ALA A 12 9.67 -18.16 -15.50
N GLU A 13 10.98 -18.01 -15.36
CA GLU A 13 11.75 -18.65 -14.29
C GLU A 13 11.40 -18.11 -12.89
N PRO A 14 11.45 -16.79 -12.61
CA PRO A 14 11.00 -16.29 -11.31
C PRO A 14 9.53 -16.62 -11.02
N CYS A 15 8.67 -16.68 -12.04
CA CYS A 15 7.28 -17.12 -11.85
C CYS A 15 7.17 -18.57 -11.33
N LYS A 16 7.97 -19.50 -11.85
CA LYS A 16 8.00 -20.90 -11.37
C LYS A 16 8.53 -20.98 -9.94
N GLU A 17 9.61 -20.27 -9.64
CA GLU A 17 10.21 -20.24 -8.31
C GLU A 17 9.23 -19.70 -7.25
N ILE A 18 8.46 -18.65 -7.57
CA ILE A 18 7.42 -18.10 -6.69
C ILE A 18 6.23 -19.07 -6.55
N HIS A 19 5.89 -19.81 -7.60
CA HIS A 19 4.85 -20.83 -7.52
C HIS A 19 5.22 -21.96 -6.56
N GLU A 20 6.49 -22.35 -6.52
CA GLU A 20 7.02 -23.38 -5.61
C GLU A 20 7.18 -22.86 -4.17
N ASP A 21 7.65 -21.62 -3.99
CA ASP A 21 7.74 -20.95 -2.70
C ASP A 21 7.28 -19.49 -2.81
N SER A 22 6.07 -19.22 -2.32
CA SER A 22 5.46 -17.89 -2.39
C SER A 22 6.27 -16.80 -1.69
N ARG A 23 7.18 -17.13 -0.77
CA ARG A 23 8.04 -16.15 -0.09
C ARG A 23 9.10 -15.56 -1.02
N LYS A 24 9.49 -16.28 -2.08
CA LYS A 24 10.44 -15.79 -3.09
C LYS A 24 9.91 -14.60 -3.89
N VAL A 25 8.63 -14.24 -3.74
CA VAL A 25 8.08 -12.99 -4.26
C VAL A 25 8.86 -11.76 -3.73
N TYR A 26 9.41 -11.84 -2.52
CA TYR A 26 10.26 -10.79 -1.95
C TYR A 26 11.66 -10.74 -2.59
N ASP A 27 12.17 -11.87 -3.07
CA ASP A 27 13.50 -11.95 -3.69
C ASP A 27 13.48 -11.46 -5.14
N TYR A 28 12.41 -11.81 -5.88
CA TYR A 28 12.35 -11.61 -7.33
C TYR A 28 11.53 -10.41 -7.78
N THR A 29 10.85 -9.70 -6.87
CA THR A 29 9.96 -8.60 -7.25
C THR A 29 10.19 -7.35 -6.41
N ILE A 30 9.65 -6.23 -6.90
CA ILE A 30 9.69 -4.96 -6.17
C ILE A 30 8.88 -4.98 -4.86
N LYS A 31 8.11 -6.04 -4.58
CA LYS A 31 7.29 -6.17 -3.36
C LYS A 31 8.11 -5.92 -2.11
N ALA A 32 9.36 -6.38 -2.06
CA ALA A 32 10.24 -6.20 -0.91
C ALA A 32 10.54 -4.75 -0.53
N ASN A 33 10.33 -3.80 -1.43
CA ASN A 33 10.60 -2.39 -1.18
C ASN A 33 9.47 -1.46 -1.64
N THR A 34 8.24 -1.98 -1.78
CA THR A 34 7.08 -1.20 -2.26
C THR A 34 5.98 -1.19 -1.21
N VAL A 35 5.50 0.00 -0.85
CA VAL A 35 4.42 0.25 0.11
C VAL A 35 3.25 0.91 -0.61
N ALA A 36 2.02 0.44 -0.34
CA ALA A 36 0.83 1.14 -0.79
C ALA A 36 0.48 2.26 0.20
N VAL A 37 0.26 3.47 -0.30
CA VAL A 37 -0.24 4.61 0.47
C VAL A 37 -1.74 4.71 0.21
N VAL A 38 -2.54 4.14 1.11
CA VAL A 38 -3.97 3.91 0.92
C VAL A 38 -4.78 5.00 1.64
N THR A 39 -5.74 5.59 0.93
CA THR A 39 -6.64 6.60 1.47
C THR A 39 -8.02 6.51 0.81
N ASP A 40 -9.05 7.03 1.48
CA ASP A 40 -10.36 7.33 0.88
C ASP A 40 -10.59 8.86 0.77
N GLY A 41 -9.60 9.67 1.17
CA GLY A 41 -9.66 11.13 1.10
C GLY A 41 -10.63 11.78 2.09
N THR A 42 -11.04 11.06 3.14
CA THR A 42 -12.07 11.55 4.08
C THR A 42 -11.52 12.46 5.19
N ALA A 43 -10.21 12.52 5.40
CA ALA A 43 -9.58 13.34 6.44
C ALA A 43 -8.27 14.00 5.97
N VAL A 44 -8.24 14.53 4.74
CA VAL A 44 -7.01 15.06 4.14
C VAL A 44 -6.54 16.33 4.84
N LEU A 45 -5.43 16.24 5.56
CA LEU A 45 -4.79 17.38 6.25
C LEU A 45 -5.82 18.17 7.11
N GLY A 46 -5.87 19.49 6.93
CA GLY A 46 -6.90 20.36 7.53
C GLY A 46 -8.09 20.64 6.60
N LEU A 47 -8.17 19.95 5.45
CA LEU A 47 -9.20 20.16 4.43
C LEU A 47 -10.45 19.30 4.69
N GLY A 48 -10.31 18.25 5.49
CA GLY A 48 -11.39 17.32 5.81
C GLY A 48 -11.68 16.37 4.65
N ASN A 49 -12.95 16.02 4.49
CA ASN A 49 -13.37 15.10 3.43
C ASN A 49 -13.44 15.83 2.09
N ILE A 50 -12.42 15.61 1.25
CA ILE A 50 -12.32 16.16 -0.11
C ILE A 50 -12.44 15.08 -1.19
N GLY A 51 -12.57 13.82 -0.79
CA GLY A 51 -12.71 12.66 -1.68
C GLY A 51 -11.39 12.10 -2.20
N ALA A 52 -11.49 10.90 -2.77
CA ALA A 52 -10.36 10.08 -3.18
C ALA A 52 -9.45 10.80 -4.20
N GLU A 53 -9.99 11.36 -5.29
CA GLU A 53 -9.15 11.99 -6.33
C GLU A 53 -8.43 13.24 -5.83
N ALA A 54 -9.10 14.05 -5.00
CA ALA A 54 -8.50 15.27 -4.46
C ALA A 54 -7.40 14.98 -3.42
N SER A 55 -7.38 13.78 -2.85
CA SER A 55 -6.34 13.33 -1.91
C SER A 55 -5.03 12.93 -2.61
N ILE A 56 -5.06 12.56 -3.90
CA ILE A 56 -3.92 11.99 -4.64
C ILE A 56 -2.64 12.84 -4.52
N PRO A 57 -2.67 14.18 -4.64
CA PRO A 57 -1.46 14.99 -4.49
C PRO A 57 -0.77 14.83 -3.13
N VAL A 58 -1.53 14.63 -2.04
CA VAL A 58 -0.96 14.38 -0.70
C VAL A 58 -0.32 12.99 -0.66
N MET A 59 -0.97 11.98 -1.24
CA MET A 59 -0.46 10.62 -1.32
C MET A 59 0.82 10.53 -2.16
N GLU A 60 0.89 11.24 -3.28
CA GLU A 60 2.10 11.38 -4.09
C GLU A 60 3.22 12.08 -3.30
N GLY A 61 2.88 13.12 -2.53
CA GLY A 61 3.80 13.76 -1.60
C GLY A 61 4.39 12.76 -0.60
N LYS A 62 3.55 11.92 0.02
CA LYS A 62 3.99 10.85 0.93
C LYS A 62 4.88 9.83 0.23
N ALA A 63 4.57 9.44 -1.00
CA ALA A 63 5.42 8.55 -1.80
C ALA A 63 6.80 9.15 -2.07
N VAL A 64 6.89 10.46 -2.36
CA VAL A 64 8.16 11.18 -2.50
C VAL A 64 8.94 11.14 -1.19
N LEU A 65 8.30 11.38 -0.04
CA LEU A 65 8.96 11.30 1.28
C LEU A 65 9.52 9.90 1.56
N PHE A 66 8.73 8.84 1.33
CA PHE A 66 9.21 7.46 1.44
C PHE A 66 10.46 7.22 0.59
N LYS A 67 10.47 7.72 -0.64
CA LYS A 67 11.61 7.52 -1.53
C LYS A 67 12.83 8.31 -1.09
N SER A 68 12.65 9.58 -0.74
CA SER A 68 13.75 10.49 -0.39
C SER A 68 14.42 10.15 0.93
N PHE A 69 13.66 9.70 1.93
CA PHE A 69 14.18 9.50 3.28
C PHE A 69 14.45 8.04 3.64
N ALA A 70 13.72 7.09 3.04
CA ALA A 70 13.84 5.66 3.37
C ALA A 70 14.20 4.78 2.16
N GLY A 71 14.27 5.35 0.94
CA GLY A 71 14.51 4.57 -0.27
C GLY A 71 13.35 3.66 -0.69
N ILE A 72 12.21 3.75 -0.01
CA ILE A 72 11.00 2.95 -0.22
C ILE A 72 10.23 3.46 -1.44
N ASN A 73 9.65 2.55 -2.24
CA ASN A 73 8.76 2.91 -3.32
C ASN A 73 7.32 3.05 -2.78
N GLY A 74 6.86 4.27 -2.54
CA GLY A 74 5.46 4.53 -2.22
C GLY A 74 4.58 4.53 -3.48
N VAL A 75 3.41 3.91 -3.42
CA VAL A 75 2.41 3.92 -4.51
C VAL A 75 1.08 4.42 -3.97
N PRO A 76 0.58 5.59 -4.43
CA PRO A 76 -0.75 6.09 -4.07
C PRO A 76 -1.87 5.15 -4.50
N ILE A 77 -2.79 4.84 -3.58
CA ILE A 77 -3.99 4.05 -3.82
C ILE A 77 -5.18 4.78 -3.17
N ALA A 78 -5.81 5.66 -3.94
CA ALA A 78 -7.03 6.33 -3.51
C ALA A 78 -8.25 5.46 -3.87
N LEU A 79 -9.10 5.17 -2.88
CA LEU A 79 -10.28 4.33 -3.01
C LEU A 79 -11.54 5.21 -2.97
N ASP A 80 -12.34 5.22 -4.04
CA ASP A 80 -13.62 5.94 -4.11
C ASP A 80 -14.73 5.13 -3.41
N THR A 81 -14.53 4.87 -2.12
CA THR A 81 -15.52 4.28 -1.22
C THR A 81 -15.22 4.70 0.20
N THR A 82 -16.27 4.84 1.02
CA THR A 82 -16.15 5.07 2.47
C THR A 82 -16.68 3.88 3.28
N ASP A 83 -17.01 2.78 2.61
CA ASP A 83 -17.40 1.55 3.27
C ASP A 83 -16.16 0.85 3.84
N THR A 84 -16.17 0.61 5.15
CA THR A 84 -15.04 0.01 5.87
C THR A 84 -14.70 -1.38 5.33
N ASP A 85 -15.72 -2.21 5.06
CA ASP A 85 -15.53 -3.59 4.62
C ASP A 85 -14.97 -3.64 3.19
N GLU A 86 -15.43 -2.74 2.32
CA GLU A 86 -14.90 -2.59 0.96
C GLU A 86 -13.43 -2.16 0.97
N ILE A 87 -13.04 -1.20 1.82
CA ILE A 87 -11.64 -0.77 1.96
C ILE A 87 -10.78 -1.94 2.45
N VAL A 88 -11.19 -2.60 3.54
CA VAL A 88 -10.46 -3.75 4.11
C VAL A 88 -10.31 -4.86 3.08
N ASN A 89 -11.40 -5.24 2.41
CA ASN A 89 -11.37 -6.29 1.39
C ASN A 89 -10.46 -5.91 0.21
N THR A 90 -10.53 -4.66 -0.25
CA THR A 90 -9.67 -4.17 -1.34
C THR A 90 -8.20 -4.25 -0.96
N VAL A 91 -7.83 -3.77 0.23
CA VAL A 91 -6.43 -3.83 0.70
C VAL A 91 -5.95 -5.28 0.84
N LYS A 92 -6.78 -6.18 1.38
CA LYS A 92 -6.46 -7.62 1.46
C LYS A 92 -6.20 -8.24 0.08
N LEU A 93 -7.01 -7.89 -0.92
CA LEU A 93 -6.83 -8.37 -2.30
C LEU A 93 -5.55 -7.80 -2.94
N LEU A 94 -5.16 -6.58 -2.58
CA LEU A 94 -3.94 -5.93 -3.07
C LEU A 94 -2.67 -6.42 -2.37
N GLN A 95 -2.77 -7.06 -1.19
CA GLN A 95 -1.65 -7.56 -0.39
C GLN A 95 -0.53 -8.25 -1.20
N PRO A 96 -0.78 -9.10 -2.22
CA PRO A 96 0.30 -9.75 -2.96
C PRO A 96 1.32 -8.78 -3.59
N ASN A 97 0.90 -7.56 -3.94
CA ASN A 97 1.74 -6.60 -4.65
C ASN A 97 2.68 -5.78 -3.76
N TYR A 98 2.34 -5.63 -2.47
CA TYR A 98 3.00 -4.66 -1.59
C TYR A 98 3.67 -5.34 -0.38
N GLY A 99 4.83 -4.84 0.01
CA GLY A 99 5.55 -5.30 1.20
C GLY A 99 5.00 -4.73 2.50
N GLY A 100 4.17 -3.68 2.43
CA GLY A 100 3.46 -3.07 3.55
C GLY A 100 2.38 -2.10 3.07
N ILE A 101 1.50 -1.71 3.98
CA ILE A 101 0.43 -0.73 3.75
C ILE A 101 0.59 0.43 4.72
N ASN A 102 0.57 1.64 4.18
CA ASN A 102 0.46 2.89 4.92
C ASN A 102 -0.95 3.46 4.72
N LEU A 103 -1.79 3.40 5.76
CA LEU A 103 -3.09 4.07 5.78
C LEU A 103 -2.88 5.55 6.07
N GLU A 104 -3.55 6.41 5.30
CA GLU A 104 -3.33 7.86 5.33
C GLU A 104 -4.66 8.60 5.14
N ASP A 105 -4.88 9.68 5.91
CA ASP A 105 -6.00 10.62 5.71
C ASP A 105 -7.39 9.95 5.68
N ILE A 106 -7.58 8.89 6.48
CA ILE A 106 -8.88 8.20 6.67
C ILE A 106 -9.52 8.68 7.97
N SER A 107 -10.77 9.13 7.89
CA SER A 107 -11.50 9.69 9.02
C SER A 107 -11.78 8.68 10.15
N ALA A 108 -11.65 9.16 11.39
CA ALA A 108 -12.15 8.48 12.56
C ALA A 108 -13.69 8.45 12.58
N PRO A 109 -14.31 7.42 13.20
CA PRO A 109 -13.69 6.30 13.89
C PRO A 109 -13.32 5.11 12.97
N ARG A 110 -13.66 5.14 11.68
CA ARG A 110 -13.48 4.00 10.76
C ARG A 110 -12.02 3.60 10.60
N CYS A 111 -11.10 4.56 10.61
CA CYS A 111 -9.67 4.28 10.48
C CYS A 111 -9.13 3.27 11.51
N PHE A 112 -9.66 3.29 12.75
CA PHE A 112 -9.28 2.33 13.79
C PHE A 112 -9.71 0.90 13.44
N GLU A 113 -10.96 0.74 12.98
CA GLU A 113 -11.51 -0.56 12.60
C GLU A 113 -10.80 -1.12 11.35
N ILE A 114 -10.55 -0.28 10.35
CA ILE A 114 -9.81 -0.64 9.14
C ILE A 114 -8.42 -1.13 9.52
N GLU A 115 -7.67 -0.37 10.32
CA GLU A 115 -6.31 -0.73 10.71
C GLU A 115 -6.27 -2.02 11.52
N GLU A 116 -7.11 -2.15 12.56
CA GLU A 116 -7.14 -3.32 13.42
C GLU A 116 -7.54 -4.60 12.66
N THR A 117 -8.49 -4.49 11.74
CA THR A 117 -8.91 -5.63 10.91
C THR A 117 -7.79 -6.03 9.95
N LEU A 118 -7.16 -5.06 9.29
CA LEU A 118 -6.03 -5.35 8.38
C LEU A 118 -4.84 -5.96 9.13
N LYS A 119 -4.48 -5.46 10.33
CA LYS A 119 -3.42 -6.06 11.15
C LYS A 119 -3.71 -7.52 11.52
N LYS A 120 -4.97 -7.90 11.69
CA LYS A 120 -5.39 -9.28 12.03
C LYS A 120 -5.48 -10.20 10.82
N GLU A 121 -5.89 -9.66 9.67
CA GLU A 121 -6.27 -10.46 8.50
C GLU A 121 -5.25 -10.44 7.36
N THR A 122 -4.16 -9.68 7.49
CA THR A 122 -3.08 -9.62 6.50
C THR A 122 -1.76 -10.13 7.07
N ASN A 123 -0.87 -10.54 6.16
CA ASN A 123 0.47 -11.06 6.49
C ASN A 123 1.59 -10.03 6.18
N ILE A 124 1.23 -8.75 6.07
CA ILE A 124 2.17 -7.65 5.83
C ILE A 124 1.99 -6.57 6.90
N PRO A 125 3.03 -5.75 7.18
CA PRO A 125 2.90 -4.63 8.09
C PRO A 125 1.83 -3.63 7.63
N ILE A 126 0.96 -3.24 8.56
CA ILE A 126 -0.05 -2.19 8.39
C ILE A 126 0.29 -1.08 9.38
N PHE A 127 0.37 0.15 8.89
CA PHE A 127 0.68 1.32 9.69
C PHE A 127 -0.26 2.46 9.29
N HIS A 128 -0.84 3.16 10.27
CA HIS A 128 -1.61 4.38 10.04
C HIS A 128 -0.82 5.61 10.50
N ASP A 129 -0.43 6.48 9.56
CA ASP A 129 0.49 7.58 9.87
C ASP A 129 -0.13 8.60 10.83
N ASP A 130 -1.40 9.00 10.62
CA ASP A 130 -2.04 10.01 11.48
C ASP A 130 -2.21 9.56 12.93
N GLN A 131 -2.34 8.25 13.17
CA GLN A 131 -2.54 7.68 14.51
C GLN A 131 -1.22 7.48 15.26
N HIS A 132 -0.18 7.05 14.56
CA HIS A 132 1.06 6.60 15.18
C HIS A 132 2.25 7.52 14.89
N GLY A 133 2.29 8.15 13.71
CA GLY A 133 3.35 9.09 13.32
C GLY A 133 3.32 10.40 14.11
N THR A 134 2.16 10.81 14.63
CA THR A 134 2.04 11.99 15.53
C THR A 134 2.34 11.67 16.99
N ALA A 135 2.41 10.39 17.36
CA ALA A 135 2.61 9.93 18.73
C ALA A 135 4.07 9.54 19.06
N ILE A 136 4.97 9.63 18.08
CA ILE A 136 6.43 9.38 18.20
C ILE A 136 7.16 10.71 18.24
#